data_AF-A0A916K4A9-F1
#
_entry.id   AF-A0A916K4A9-F1
#
_cell.length_a   1.000
_cell.length_b   1.000
_cell.length_c   1.000
_cell.angle_alpha   90.00
_cell.angle_beta   90.00
_cell.angle_gamma   90.00
#
_symmetry.space_group_name_H-M   'P 1'
#
loop_
_entity.id
_entity.type
_entity.pdbx_description
1 polymer ?
#
loop_
_entity_poly.entity_id
_entity_poly.type
_entity_poly.pdbx_seq_one_letter_code
_entity_poly.pdbx_strand_id
1 'polypeptide(L)'
;MDWGRAKTILILSFLLLNAVLGFQLWSSRSDLLDQEANPNGAAEEIQRLLKSKNIQVPSDIPKDVPKLKEIVAKFDDKLTPGKPMLLLTPFKYDPLINKGAIKDLLGRTGIAKIEAYQWDPLESMNGTYVFHQMYGNLPMFEVQIELYEKSGMISTYRQGYVEVQSEGEQKEQKVISAYIALRSLIENFLPSGSIITGVQLGYHGQVYNSQTLNMWPSWRVTLASGDQYFVHAFNGAVEEPQRNKK
;
A
#
# COMPACT_ATOMS: atom_id res chain seq x y z
N MET A 1 -20.12 38.16 -30.59
CA MET A 1 -19.44 37.10 -29.83
C MET A 1 -19.75 35.78 -30.52
N ASP A 2 -18.76 35.17 -31.17
CA ASP A 2 -18.96 34.01 -32.07
C ASP A 2 -19.18 32.71 -31.27
N TRP A 3 -20.35 32.61 -30.65
CA TRP A 3 -20.74 31.50 -29.78
C TRP A 3 -20.81 30.16 -30.53
N GLY A 4 -21.11 30.17 -31.83
CA GLY A 4 -21.10 28.96 -32.67
C GLY A 4 -19.70 28.38 -32.88
N ARG A 5 -18.68 29.22 -33.12
CA ARG A 5 -17.29 28.78 -33.32
C ARG A 5 -16.69 28.22 -32.04
N ALA A 6 -16.96 28.88 -30.91
CA ALA A 6 -16.50 28.42 -29.61
C ALA A 6 -17.02 27.01 -29.27
N LYS A 7 -18.29 26.70 -29.58
CA LYS A 7 -18.85 25.35 -29.37
C LYS A 7 -18.15 24.28 -30.20
N THR A 8 -17.91 24.54 -31.47
CA THR A 8 -17.24 23.59 -32.35
C THR A 8 -15.81 23.31 -31.89
N ILE A 9 -15.07 24.35 -31.51
CA ILE A 9 -13.72 24.20 -30.96
C ILE A 9 -13.76 23.38 -29.67
N LEU A 10 -14.70 23.65 -28.77
CA LEU A 10 -14.82 22.92 -27.51
C LEU A 10 -15.15 21.44 -27.73
N ILE A 11 -16.07 21.12 -28.64
CA ILE A 11 -16.42 19.74 -29.00
C ILE A 11 -15.21 19.02 -29.63
N LEU A 12 -14.50 19.66 -30.56
CA LEU A 12 -13.29 19.09 -31.19
C LEU A 12 -12.17 18.87 -30.18
N SER A 13 -11.93 19.84 -29.28
CA SER A 13 -10.93 19.71 -28.22
C SER A 13 -11.28 18.58 -27.26
N PHE A 14 -12.56 18.44 -26.87
CA PHE A 14 -12.99 17.34 -26.02
C PHE A 14 -12.88 15.98 -26.72
N LEU A 15 -13.22 15.91 -28.02
CA LEU A 15 -13.09 14.68 -28.81
C LEU A 15 -11.61 14.27 -28.93
N LEU A 16 -10.72 15.20 -29.24
CA LEU A 16 -9.28 14.94 -29.34
C LEU A 16 -8.72 14.48 -27.99
N LEU A 17 -9.09 15.13 -26.89
CA LEU A 17 -8.70 14.72 -25.55
C LEU A 17 -9.14 13.29 -25.25
N ASN A 18 -10.40 12.94 -25.51
CA ASN A 18 -10.91 11.58 -25.30
C ASN A 18 -10.22 10.54 -26.21
N ALA A 19 -9.86 10.91 -27.45
CA ALA A 19 -9.12 10.03 -28.34
C ALA A 19 -7.71 9.73 -27.81
N VAL A 20 -7.02 10.74 -27.27
CA VAL A 20 -5.70 10.59 -26.62
C VAL A 20 -5.81 9.72 -25.37
N LEU A 21 -6.80 9.96 -24.51
CA LEU A 21 -7.07 9.14 -23.33
C LEU A 21 -7.36 7.67 -23.70
N GLY A 22 -8.18 7.46 -24.74
CA GLY A 22 -8.47 6.12 -25.26
C GLY A 22 -7.22 5.39 -25.77
N PHE A 23 -6.34 6.10 -26.49
CA PHE A 23 -5.07 5.55 -26.97
C PHE A 23 -4.12 5.20 -25.81
N GLN A 24 -3.97 6.10 -24.82
CA GLN A 24 -3.14 5.85 -23.64
C GLN A 24 -3.63 4.63 -22.85
N LEU A 25 -4.94 4.54 -22.61
CA LEU A 25 -5.53 3.43 -21.86
C LEU A 25 -5.32 2.09 -22.57
N TRP A 26 -5.45 2.06 -23.90
CA TRP A 26 -5.21 0.86 -24.70
C TRP A 26 -3.74 0.43 -24.64
N SER A 27 -2.81 1.36 -24.86
CA SER A 27 -1.37 1.08 -24.86
C SER A 27 -0.87 0.55 -23.52
N SER A 28 -1.28 1.15 -22.40
CA SER A 28 -0.86 0.69 -21.08
C SER A 28 -1.42 -0.70 -20.76
N ARG A 29 -2.65 -0.99 -21.19
CA ARG A 29 -3.26 -2.31 -20.98
C ARG A 29 -2.61 -3.39 -21.83
N SER A 30 -2.24 -3.10 -23.08
CA SER A 30 -1.55 -4.06 -23.93
C SER A 30 -0.17 -4.44 -23.38
N ASP A 31 0.61 -3.46 -22.90
CA ASP A 31 1.95 -3.73 -22.35
C ASP A 31 1.87 -4.65 -21.11
N LEU A 32 0.90 -4.41 -20.23
CA LEU A 32 0.65 -5.28 -19.07
C LEU A 32 0.27 -6.72 -19.48
N LEU A 33 -0.58 -6.88 -20.49
CA LEU A 33 -1.04 -8.20 -20.95
C LEU A 33 0.08 -9.01 -21.62
N ASP A 34 0.90 -8.36 -22.45
CA ASP A 34 2.05 -9.00 -23.10
C ASP A 34 3.08 -9.47 -22.05
N GLN A 35 3.25 -8.69 -20.98
CA GLN A 35 4.15 -9.02 -19.88
C GLN A 35 3.64 -10.17 -18.99
N GLU A 36 2.32 -10.26 -18.78
CA GLU A 36 1.72 -11.43 -18.12
C GLU A 36 1.87 -12.71 -18.97
N ALA A 37 1.85 -12.59 -20.29
CA ALA A 37 1.99 -13.73 -21.20
C ALA A 37 3.43 -14.28 -21.26
N ASN A 38 4.45 -13.46 -21.00
CA ASN A 38 5.87 -13.85 -21.02
C ASN A 38 6.63 -13.48 -19.73
N PRO A 39 6.43 -14.23 -18.63
CA PRO A 39 7.04 -13.93 -17.33
C PRO A 39 8.57 -14.04 -17.33
N ASN A 40 9.15 -14.90 -18.19
CA ASN A 40 10.61 -15.03 -18.31
C ASN A 40 11.24 -13.79 -18.94
N GLY A 41 10.62 -13.25 -19.99
CA GLY A 41 11.06 -11.99 -20.60
C GLY A 41 10.97 -10.81 -19.63
N ALA A 42 9.88 -10.75 -18.86
CA ALA A 42 9.70 -9.72 -17.84
C ALA A 42 10.80 -9.74 -16.76
N ALA A 43 11.18 -10.93 -16.29
CA ALA A 43 12.25 -11.08 -15.30
C ALA A 43 13.61 -10.65 -15.85
N GLU A 44 13.94 -11.00 -17.10
CA GLU A 44 15.20 -10.58 -17.73
C GLU A 44 15.29 -9.06 -17.94
N GLU A 45 14.19 -8.44 -18.38
CA GLU A 45 14.12 -6.99 -18.57
C GLU A 45 14.31 -6.24 -17.25
N ILE A 46 13.65 -6.71 -16.19
CA ILE A 46 13.83 -6.15 -14.84
C ILE A 46 15.28 -6.31 -14.38
N GLN A 47 15.92 -7.47 -14.61
CA GLN A 47 17.33 -7.62 -14.25
C GLN A 47 18.24 -6.64 -14.99
N ARG A 48 17.96 -6.34 -16.27
CA ARG A 48 18.70 -5.32 -17.03
C ARG A 48 18.48 -3.94 -16.44
N LEU A 49 17.24 -3.61 -16.08
CA LEU A 49 16.85 -2.33 -15.50
C LEU A 49 17.48 -2.13 -14.11
N LEU A 50 17.50 -3.17 -13.28
CA LEU A 50 18.15 -3.17 -11.98
C LEU A 50 19.65 -2.93 -12.10
N LYS A 51 20.31 -3.60 -13.06
CA LYS A 51 21.73 -3.39 -13.33
C LYS A 51 22.03 -1.99 -13.85
N SER A 52 21.23 -1.49 -14.80
CA SER A 52 21.46 -0.18 -15.41
C SER A 52 21.27 0.97 -14.42
N LYS A 53 20.28 0.85 -13.52
CA LYS A 53 20.02 1.85 -12.47
C LYS A 53 20.74 1.57 -11.14
N ASN A 54 21.53 0.49 -11.06
CA ASN A 54 22.22 0.06 -9.84
C ASN A 54 21.26 -0.08 -8.64
N ILE A 55 20.09 -0.68 -8.84
CA ILE A 55 19.06 -0.87 -7.82
C ILE A 55 19.17 -2.27 -7.23
N GLN A 56 19.06 -2.35 -5.90
CA GLN A 56 19.07 -3.61 -5.17
C GLN A 56 17.64 -3.99 -4.77
N VAL A 57 17.30 -5.28 -4.88
CA VAL A 57 15.98 -5.82 -4.56
C VAL A 57 16.16 -7.06 -3.69
N PRO A 58 15.27 -7.30 -2.71
CA PRO A 58 15.30 -8.52 -1.91
C PRO A 58 15.16 -9.76 -2.79
N SER A 59 15.78 -10.87 -2.37
CA SER A 59 15.70 -12.15 -3.09
C SER A 59 14.33 -12.81 -2.99
N ASP A 60 13.53 -12.44 -1.98
CA ASP A 60 12.21 -13.00 -1.70
C ASP A 60 11.11 -12.06 -2.20
N ILE A 61 10.91 -12.04 -3.51
CA ILE A 61 9.83 -11.28 -4.16
C ILE A 61 8.59 -12.17 -4.25
N PRO A 62 7.42 -11.71 -3.76
CA PRO A 62 6.18 -12.47 -3.87
C PRO A 62 5.84 -12.83 -5.32
N LYS A 63 5.51 -14.10 -5.54
CA LYS A 63 5.13 -14.63 -6.87
C LYS A 63 3.62 -14.83 -7.02
N ASP A 64 2.89 -14.79 -5.92
CA ASP A 64 1.46 -15.03 -5.92
C ASP A 64 0.71 -13.89 -6.60
N VAL A 65 -0.24 -14.27 -7.46
CA VAL A 65 -1.11 -13.36 -8.20
C VAL A 65 -2.58 -13.71 -7.93
N PRO A 66 -3.06 -13.52 -6.69
CA PRO A 66 -4.43 -13.86 -6.32
C PRO A 66 -5.44 -13.00 -7.08
N LYS A 67 -6.69 -13.48 -7.14
CA LYS A 67 -7.82 -12.65 -7.57
C LYS A 67 -8.35 -11.89 -6.36
N LEU A 68 -8.39 -10.57 -6.47
CA LEU A 68 -8.82 -9.65 -5.42
C LEU A 68 -9.82 -8.65 -5.98
N LYS A 69 -10.46 -7.90 -5.10
CA LYS A 69 -11.39 -6.81 -5.44
C LYS A 69 -11.20 -5.69 -4.42
N GLU A 70 -11.73 -4.52 -4.75
CA GLU A 70 -11.77 -3.40 -3.83
C GLU A 70 -12.69 -3.72 -2.64
N ILE A 71 -12.45 -3.06 -1.51
CA ILE A 71 -13.28 -3.19 -0.31
C ILE A 71 -13.65 -1.81 0.22
N VAL A 72 -14.84 -1.74 0.83
CA VAL A 72 -15.30 -0.56 1.56
C VAL A 72 -15.37 -0.93 3.03
N ALA A 73 -14.56 -0.25 3.83
CA ALA A 73 -14.53 -0.41 5.26
C ALA A 73 -15.04 0.84 5.96
N LYS A 74 -15.51 0.70 7.19
CA LYS A 74 -15.91 1.82 8.03
C LYS A 74 -15.17 1.76 9.35
N PHE A 75 -14.59 2.88 9.77
CA PHE A 75 -13.99 3.01 11.09
C PHE A 75 -15.04 2.82 12.19
N ASP A 76 -14.64 2.11 13.24
CA ASP A 76 -15.41 1.96 14.46
C ASP A 76 -15.49 3.30 15.21
N ASP A 77 -16.66 3.63 15.75
CA ASP A 77 -16.90 4.91 16.42
C ASP A 77 -16.05 5.09 17.70
N LYS A 78 -15.64 3.99 18.34
CA LYS A 78 -14.86 3.99 19.58
C LYS A 78 -13.36 3.86 19.32
N LEU A 79 -12.96 3.12 18.29
CA LEU A 79 -11.56 2.84 17.95
C LEU A 79 -11.09 3.69 16.76
N THR A 80 -10.88 4.99 17.03
CA THR A 80 -10.45 5.96 16.02
C THR A 80 -8.96 6.33 16.18
N PRO A 81 -8.20 6.42 15.08
CA PRO A 81 -6.75 6.61 15.11
C PRO A 81 -6.31 7.97 15.67
N GLY A 82 -7.20 8.95 15.75
CA GLY A 82 -6.86 10.32 16.15
C GLY A 82 -6.59 10.54 17.64
N LYS A 83 -7.01 9.63 18.52
CA LYS A 83 -6.90 9.81 19.99
C LYS A 83 -5.89 8.83 20.60
N PRO A 84 -4.82 9.32 21.26
CA PRO A 84 -3.93 8.48 22.04
C PRO A 84 -4.68 7.83 23.22
N MET A 85 -4.46 6.55 23.44
CA MET A 85 -4.99 5.76 24.54
C MET A 85 -3.85 5.28 25.45
N LEU A 86 -4.14 5.15 26.76
CA LEU A 86 -3.19 4.58 27.72
C LEU A 86 -3.29 3.06 27.73
N LEU A 87 -2.13 2.40 27.81
CA LEU A 87 -2.07 0.97 28.03
C LEU A 87 -2.43 0.65 29.50
N LEU A 88 -3.14 -0.45 29.71
CA LEU A 88 -3.42 -0.94 31.07
C LEU A 88 -2.13 -1.35 31.79
N THR A 89 -1.19 -1.89 31.04
CA THR A 89 0.10 -2.39 31.52
C THR A 89 1.23 -1.84 30.66
N PRO A 90 1.91 -0.76 31.10
CA PRO A 90 3.11 -0.30 30.43
C PRO A 90 4.17 -1.39 30.42
N PHE A 91 4.90 -1.51 29.31
CA PHE A 91 5.93 -2.53 29.16
C PHE A 91 7.16 -1.97 28.46
N LYS A 92 8.32 -2.60 28.71
CA LYS A 92 9.53 -2.33 27.94
C LYS A 92 9.50 -3.20 26.70
N TYR A 93 9.65 -2.59 25.53
CA TYR A 93 9.84 -3.35 24.32
C TYR A 93 11.30 -3.80 24.26
N ASP A 94 11.50 -5.09 23.97
CA ASP A 94 12.83 -5.63 23.72
C ASP A 94 12.96 -5.89 22.19
N PRO A 95 13.90 -5.23 21.49
CA PRO A 95 14.15 -5.43 20.06
C PRO A 95 14.52 -6.86 19.67
N LEU A 96 14.88 -7.71 20.63
CA LEU A 96 15.21 -9.12 20.42
C LEU A 96 13.98 -10.04 20.44
N ILE A 97 12.78 -9.49 20.68
CA ILE A 97 11.52 -10.26 20.73
C ILE A 97 11.19 -10.79 19.33
N ASN A 98 11.16 -12.12 19.19
CA ASN A 98 10.70 -12.78 17.97
C ASN A 98 9.19 -12.56 17.73
N LYS A 99 8.70 -12.82 16.51
CA LYS A 99 7.28 -12.63 16.12
C LYS A 99 6.28 -13.29 17.10
N GLY A 100 6.61 -14.42 17.71
CA GLY A 100 5.74 -15.12 18.65
C GLY A 100 5.61 -14.41 19.99
N ALA A 101 6.73 -13.93 20.54
CA ALA A 101 6.75 -13.25 21.82
C ALA A 101 6.10 -11.86 21.78
N ILE A 102 6.04 -11.21 20.62
CA ILE A 102 5.26 -9.98 20.41
C ILE A 102 3.76 -10.25 20.64
N LYS A 103 3.23 -11.36 20.13
CA LYS A 103 1.80 -11.71 20.27
C LYS A 103 1.41 -11.96 21.71
N ASP A 104 2.24 -12.68 22.46
CA ASP A 104 1.99 -12.95 23.89
C ASP A 104 2.09 -11.69 24.74
N LEU A 105 3.02 -10.80 24.42
CA LEU A 105 3.17 -9.50 25.07
C LEU A 105 1.92 -8.64 24.85
N LEU A 106 1.47 -8.55 23.61
CA LEU A 106 0.29 -7.79 23.20
C LEU A 106 -0.99 -8.32 23.85
N GLY A 107 -1.15 -9.63 24.01
CA GLY A 107 -2.29 -10.21 24.72
C GLY A 107 -2.42 -9.75 26.18
N ARG A 108 -1.33 -9.27 26.79
CA ARG A 108 -1.31 -8.75 28.17
C ARG A 108 -1.55 -7.25 28.29
N THR A 109 -1.58 -6.53 27.16
CA THR A 109 -1.69 -5.06 27.12
C THR A 109 -3.13 -4.56 27.26
N GLY A 110 -4.11 -5.43 26.99
CA GLY A 110 -5.53 -5.08 27.00
C GLY A 110 -6.01 -4.27 25.80
N ILE A 111 -5.21 -4.17 24.73
CA ILE A 111 -5.62 -3.52 23.48
C ILE A 111 -6.76 -4.33 22.85
N ALA A 112 -7.88 -3.67 22.58
CA ALA A 112 -9.04 -4.32 21.99
C ALA A 112 -8.74 -4.83 20.57
N LYS A 113 -9.25 -6.01 20.22
CA LYS A 113 -9.14 -6.62 18.87
C LYS A 113 -7.70 -6.77 18.35
N ILE A 114 -6.70 -6.81 19.22
CA ILE A 114 -5.28 -6.88 18.86
C ILE A 114 -4.93 -8.12 18.01
N GLU A 115 -5.68 -9.20 18.16
CA GLU A 115 -5.57 -10.43 17.38
C GLU A 115 -5.87 -10.26 15.89
N ALA A 116 -6.58 -9.19 15.52
CA ALA A 116 -6.85 -8.84 14.12
C ALA A 116 -5.66 -8.15 13.44
N TYR A 117 -4.59 -7.84 14.18
CA TYR A 117 -3.45 -7.07 13.67
C TYR A 117 -2.18 -7.91 13.57
N GLN A 118 -1.35 -7.56 12.59
CA GLN A 118 -0.04 -8.17 12.38
C GLN A 118 1.06 -7.12 12.46
N TRP A 119 2.16 -7.47 13.12
CA TRP A 119 3.33 -6.61 13.25
C TRP A 119 3.98 -6.31 11.90
N ASP A 120 4.29 -5.05 11.68
CA ASP A 120 5.04 -4.59 10.52
C ASP A 120 6.46 -4.15 10.90
N PRO A 121 7.48 -4.99 10.67
CA PRO A 121 8.86 -4.64 11.00
C PRO A 121 9.44 -3.56 10.08
N LEU A 122 8.87 -3.35 8.89
CA LEU A 122 9.40 -2.37 7.92
C LEU A 122 8.97 -0.95 8.27
N GLU A 123 7.80 -0.79 8.90
CA GLU A 123 7.28 0.51 9.35
C GLU A 123 7.59 0.79 10.84
N SER A 124 7.94 -0.25 11.60
CA SER A 124 8.34 -0.13 13.01
C SER A 124 9.77 0.40 13.15
N MET A 125 9.93 1.72 13.14
CA MET A 125 11.22 2.40 13.24
C MET A 125 11.23 3.45 14.36
N ASN A 126 12.43 3.76 14.89
CA ASN A 126 12.67 4.89 15.79
C ASN A 126 11.75 4.96 17.03
N GLY A 127 11.45 3.82 17.66
CA GLY A 127 10.62 3.75 18.87
C GLY A 127 9.11 3.82 18.60
N THR A 128 8.68 3.75 17.35
CA THR A 128 7.29 3.50 16.98
C THR A 128 7.15 2.05 16.53
N TYR A 129 6.17 1.33 17.07
CA TYR A 129 5.84 -0.03 16.65
C TYR A 129 4.48 -0.04 15.96
N VAL A 130 4.47 -0.48 14.71
CA VAL A 130 3.30 -0.42 13.83
C VAL A 130 2.77 -1.83 13.60
N PHE A 131 1.45 -1.94 13.68
CA PHE A 131 0.71 -3.16 13.36
C PHE A 131 -0.43 -2.81 12.42
N HIS A 132 -0.66 -3.61 11.38
CA HIS A 132 -1.75 -3.41 10.45
C HIS A 132 -2.88 -4.41 10.70
N GLN A 133 -4.12 -3.94 10.64
CA GLN A 133 -5.28 -4.82 10.67
C GLN A 133 -5.28 -5.72 9.41
N MET A 134 -5.57 -7.00 9.58
CA MET A 134 -5.59 -7.97 8.49
C MET A 134 -7.01 -8.14 7.93
N TYR A 135 -7.13 -8.19 6.60
CA TYR A 135 -8.32 -8.65 5.89
C TYR A 135 -7.97 -9.94 5.13
N GLY A 136 -8.50 -11.06 5.60
CA GLY A 136 -8.01 -12.38 5.19
C GLY A 136 -6.53 -12.53 5.56
N ASN A 137 -5.68 -12.72 4.56
CA ASN A 137 -4.22 -12.85 4.74
C ASN A 137 -3.44 -11.59 4.34
N LEU A 138 -4.13 -10.49 4.04
CA LEU A 138 -3.54 -9.26 3.50
C LEU A 138 -3.66 -8.12 4.52
N PRO A 139 -2.60 -7.31 4.74
CA PRO A 139 -2.67 -6.15 5.62
C PRO A 139 -3.47 -5.01 4.98
N MET A 140 -4.18 -4.25 5.81
CA MET A 140 -4.75 -2.95 5.48
C MET A 140 -3.79 -1.86 5.97
N PHE A 141 -3.08 -1.20 5.05
CA PHE A 141 -1.92 -0.38 5.41
C PHE A 141 -2.30 0.88 6.22
N GLU A 142 -3.48 1.45 6.00
CA GLU A 142 -3.96 2.66 6.70
C GLU A 142 -4.60 2.36 8.06
N VAL A 143 -4.89 1.09 8.36
CA VAL A 143 -5.61 0.70 9.58
C VAL A 143 -4.63 0.14 10.58
N GLN A 144 -4.13 1.02 11.44
CA GLN A 144 -2.95 0.74 12.26
C GLN A 144 -3.23 0.72 13.76
N ILE A 145 -2.43 -0.05 14.47
CA ILE A 145 -2.06 0.21 15.87
C ILE A 145 -0.63 0.75 15.87
N GLU A 146 -0.46 1.93 16.46
CA GLU A 146 0.85 2.55 16.68
C GLU A 146 1.13 2.58 18.17
N LEU A 147 2.18 1.89 18.59
CA LEU A 147 2.70 1.97 19.95
C LEU A 147 3.86 2.94 19.99
N TYR A 148 3.87 3.87 20.95
CA TYR A 148 4.95 4.85 21.09
C TYR A 148 5.81 4.55 22.30
N GLU A 149 7.10 4.35 22.06
CA GLU A 149 8.11 4.26 23.11
C GLU A 149 8.48 5.66 23.60
N LYS A 150 8.49 5.84 24.92
CA LYS A 150 9.01 7.03 25.58
C LYS A 150 9.85 6.62 26.78
N SER A 151 11.13 7.00 26.76
CA SER A 151 12.09 6.70 27.85
C SER A 151 12.22 5.20 28.15
N GLY A 152 12.25 4.34 27.14
CA GLY A 152 12.40 2.89 27.32
C GLY A 152 11.11 2.14 27.68
N MET A 153 9.96 2.83 27.72
CA MET A 153 8.66 2.23 28.04
C MET A 153 7.61 2.61 27.02
N ILE A 154 6.75 1.65 26.69
CA ILE A 154 5.53 1.88 25.93
C ILE A 154 4.39 2.02 26.94
N SER A 155 3.75 3.18 26.94
CA SER A 155 2.61 3.49 27.83
C SER A 155 1.38 3.98 27.08
N THR A 156 1.55 4.40 25.83
CA THR A 156 0.50 4.98 24.99
C THR A 156 0.46 4.33 23.63
N TYR A 157 -0.73 4.23 23.07
CA TYR A 157 -0.94 3.75 21.72
C TYR A 157 -2.02 4.55 21.00
N ARG A 158 -2.02 4.47 19.68
CA ARG A 158 -3.16 4.83 18.84
C ARG A 158 -3.67 3.58 18.15
N GLN A 159 -4.97 3.54 17.91
CA GLN A 159 -5.62 2.43 17.23
C GLN A 159 -6.72 2.96 16.32
N GLY A 160 -6.63 2.63 15.04
CA GLY A 160 -7.77 2.62 14.15
C GLY A 160 -8.24 1.19 13.96
N TYR A 161 -9.54 0.96 14.05
CA TYR A 161 -10.16 -0.32 13.68
C TYR A 161 -11.27 -0.09 12.68
N VAL A 162 -11.35 -0.95 11.67
CA VAL A 162 -12.42 -0.89 10.65
C VAL A 162 -13.19 -2.19 10.57
N GLU A 163 -14.46 -2.08 10.20
CA GLU A 163 -15.31 -3.20 9.79
C GLU A 163 -15.57 -3.10 8.29
N VAL A 164 -15.34 -4.19 7.56
CA VAL A 164 -15.60 -4.25 6.12
C VAL A 164 -17.10 -4.35 5.91
N GLN A 165 -17.69 -3.34 5.27
CA GLN A 165 -19.13 -3.25 5.05
C GLN A 165 -19.56 -3.92 3.75
N SER A 166 -18.73 -3.79 2.72
CA SER A 166 -18.96 -4.43 1.44
C SER A 166 -17.64 -4.70 0.73
N GLU A 167 -17.67 -5.76 -0.06
CA GLU A 167 -16.71 -5.95 -1.12
C GLU A 167 -17.23 -5.15 -2.33
N GLY A 168 -16.35 -4.44 -3.02
CA GLY A 168 -16.73 -3.49 -4.07
C GLY A 168 -17.60 -4.12 -5.16
N GLU A 169 -18.37 -3.28 -5.87
CA GLU A 169 -19.26 -3.74 -6.95
C GLU A 169 -18.51 -4.38 -8.13
N GLN A 170 -17.19 -4.18 -8.19
CA GLN A 170 -16.29 -4.74 -9.18
C GLN A 170 -16.11 -6.25 -8.97
N LYS A 171 -16.13 -7.02 -10.06
CA LYS A 171 -15.76 -8.44 -10.03
C LYS A 171 -14.32 -8.62 -9.59
N GLU A 172 -14.01 -9.75 -8.97
CA GLU A 172 -12.64 -10.14 -8.64
C GLU A 172 -11.75 -10.13 -9.89
N GLN A 173 -10.65 -9.40 -9.80
CA GLN A 173 -9.65 -9.24 -10.85
C GLN A 173 -8.33 -9.86 -10.37
N LYS A 174 -7.63 -10.51 -11.30
CA LYS A 174 -6.29 -11.03 -11.03
C LYS A 174 -5.34 -9.84 -10.85
N VAL A 175 -4.53 -9.86 -9.79
CA VAL A 175 -3.50 -8.83 -9.62
C VAL A 175 -2.32 -9.04 -10.55
N ILE A 176 -1.68 -7.94 -10.95
CA ILE A 176 -0.38 -7.95 -11.61
C ILE A 176 0.67 -8.55 -10.67
N SER A 177 1.71 -9.16 -11.24
CA SER A 177 2.82 -9.67 -10.42
C SER A 177 3.63 -8.53 -9.79
N ALA A 178 4.32 -8.84 -8.68
CA ALA A 178 5.25 -7.91 -8.05
C ALA A 178 6.35 -7.43 -9.02
N TYR A 179 6.77 -8.27 -9.97
CA TYR A 179 7.74 -7.91 -11.01
C TYR A 179 7.22 -6.77 -11.91
N ILE A 180 5.98 -6.88 -12.38
CA ILE A 180 5.35 -5.83 -13.21
C ILE A 180 5.22 -4.54 -12.41
N ALA A 181 4.78 -4.63 -11.14
CA ALA A 181 4.69 -3.47 -10.26
C ALA A 181 6.04 -2.78 -10.03
N LEU A 182 7.10 -3.58 -9.78
CA LEU A 182 8.46 -3.09 -9.60
C LEU A 182 9.01 -2.43 -10.86
N ARG A 183 8.74 -2.95 -12.05
CA ARG A 183 9.17 -2.33 -13.31
C ARG A 183 8.63 -0.91 -13.44
N SER A 184 7.31 -0.73 -13.33
CA SER A 184 6.65 0.59 -13.42
C SER A 184 7.27 1.59 -12.43
N LEU A 185 7.52 1.13 -11.21
CA LEU A 185 8.13 1.92 -10.15
C LEU A 185 9.60 2.27 -10.46
N ILE A 186 10.41 1.30 -10.89
CA ILE A 186 11.84 1.48 -11.16
C ILE A 186 12.09 2.38 -12.38
N GLU A 187 11.29 2.21 -13.45
CA GLU A 187 11.47 2.97 -14.69
C GLU A 187 11.25 4.46 -14.45
N ASN A 188 10.17 4.80 -13.74
CA ASN A 188 9.62 6.16 -13.72
C ASN A 188 9.84 6.92 -12.41
N PHE A 189 9.98 6.23 -11.27
CA PHE A 189 9.91 6.88 -9.95
C PHE A 189 11.14 6.69 -9.08
N LEU A 190 11.86 5.56 -9.19
CA LEU A 190 13.01 5.31 -8.33
C LEU A 190 14.30 5.96 -8.85
N PRO A 191 15.04 6.66 -7.97
CA PRO A 191 16.37 7.15 -8.31
C PRO A 191 17.35 5.99 -8.44
N SER A 192 18.37 6.19 -9.27
CA SER A 192 19.48 5.23 -9.40
C SER A 192 20.19 5.04 -8.05
N GLY A 193 20.60 3.81 -7.75
CA GLY A 193 21.21 3.45 -6.47
C GLY A 193 20.23 3.12 -5.34
N SER A 194 18.91 3.16 -5.59
CA SER A 194 17.91 2.81 -4.58
C SER A 194 18.04 1.36 -4.10
N ILE A 195 17.81 1.14 -2.82
CA ILE A 195 17.76 -0.20 -2.20
C ILE A 195 16.33 -0.45 -1.77
N ILE A 196 15.68 -1.41 -2.41
CA ILE A 196 14.36 -1.91 -2.00
C ILE A 196 14.58 -2.89 -0.84
N THR A 197 13.85 -2.71 0.25
CA THR A 197 13.94 -3.54 1.47
C THR A 197 12.74 -4.44 1.64
N GLY A 198 11.60 -4.12 1.04
CA GLY A 198 10.40 -4.94 1.13
C GLY A 198 9.44 -4.72 -0.03
N VAL A 199 8.75 -5.80 -0.41
CA VAL A 199 7.67 -5.81 -1.41
C VAL A 199 6.54 -6.67 -0.85
N GLN A 200 5.37 -6.08 -0.66
CA GLN A 200 4.25 -6.77 0.00
C GLN A 200 2.91 -6.39 -0.64
N LEU A 201 2.07 -7.39 -0.91
CA LEU A 201 0.69 -7.18 -1.32
C LEU A 201 -0.19 -6.87 -0.11
N GLY A 202 -1.05 -5.88 -0.22
CA GLY A 202 -2.04 -5.52 0.80
C GLY A 202 -3.12 -4.62 0.24
N TYR A 203 -3.90 -4.00 1.12
CA TYR A 203 -4.91 -3.01 0.77
C TYR A 203 -4.40 -1.62 1.15
N HIS A 204 -4.40 -0.73 0.17
CA HIS A 204 -4.14 0.70 0.33
C HIS A 204 -5.47 1.45 0.12
N GLY A 205 -5.68 2.55 0.83
CA GLY A 205 -6.94 3.27 0.71
C GLY A 205 -6.86 4.73 1.11
N GLN A 206 -7.97 5.43 0.85
CA GLN A 206 -8.14 6.84 1.17
C GLN A 206 -9.41 7.05 2.01
N VAL A 207 -9.30 7.90 3.02
CA VAL A 207 -10.40 8.21 3.92
C VAL A 207 -11.42 9.11 3.21
N TYR A 208 -12.65 8.63 3.11
CA TYR A 208 -13.81 9.35 2.59
C TYR A 208 -14.77 9.72 3.73
N ASN A 209 -15.29 10.96 3.71
CA ASN A 209 -16.27 11.49 4.67
C ASN A 209 -15.94 11.21 6.16
N SER A 210 -14.65 11.16 6.53
CA SER A 210 -14.12 10.98 7.89
C SER A 210 -14.41 9.64 8.58
N GLN A 211 -15.08 8.68 7.94
CA GLN A 211 -15.40 7.37 8.54
C GLN A 211 -15.34 6.20 7.56
N THR A 212 -15.54 6.44 6.27
CA THR A 212 -15.51 5.37 5.26
C THR A 212 -14.12 5.32 4.65
N LEU A 213 -13.59 4.12 4.49
CA LEU A 213 -12.28 3.86 3.90
C LEU A 213 -12.49 3.00 2.67
N ASN A 214 -12.30 3.60 1.49
CA ASN A 214 -12.29 2.86 0.23
C ASN A 214 -10.87 2.35 0.02
N MET A 215 -10.72 1.04 -0.15
CA MET A 215 -9.41 0.41 -0.30
C MET A 215 -9.34 -0.44 -1.55
N TRP A 216 -8.18 -0.40 -2.21
CA TRP A 216 -7.84 -1.20 -3.37
C TRP A 216 -6.58 -2.03 -3.11
N PRO A 217 -6.50 -3.23 -3.70
CA PRO A 217 -5.27 -4.03 -3.64
C PRO A 217 -4.08 -3.26 -4.23
N SER A 218 -2.98 -3.23 -3.49
CA SER A 218 -1.75 -2.52 -3.85
C SER A 218 -0.51 -3.27 -3.41
N TRP A 219 0.54 -3.18 -4.23
CA TRP A 219 1.89 -3.59 -3.89
C TRP A 219 2.58 -2.45 -3.15
N ARG A 220 2.87 -2.63 -1.86
CA ARG A 220 3.73 -1.72 -1.09
C ARG A 220 5.18 -2.06 -1.36
N VAL A 221 5.96 -1.06 -1.78
CA VAL A 221 7.41 -1.16 -1.97
C VAL A 221 8.09 -0.21 -0.99
N THR A 222 8.91 -0.76 -0.11
CA THR A 222 9.65 0.00 0.91
C THR A 222 11.11 0.11 0.50
N LEU A 223 11.68 1.31 0.65
CA LEU A 223 13.09 1.57 0.42
C LEU A 223 13.89 1.60 1.72
N ALA A 224 15.21 1.41 1.62
CA ALA A 224 16.12 1.60 2.74
C ALA A 224 16.14 3.04 3.27
N SER A 225 15.74 4.03 2.45
CA SER A 225 15.56 5.41 2.90
C SER A 225 14.39 5.60 3.86
N GLY A 226 13.49 4.61 3.96
CA GLY A 226 12.23 4.72 4.69
C GLY A 226 11.06 5.21 3.82
N ASP A 227 11.31 5.60 2.56
CA ASP A 227 10.23 5.95 1.64
C ASP A 227 9.40 4.71 1.27
N GLN A 228 8.10 4.90 1.20
CA GLN A 228 7.13 3.87 0.82
C GLN A 228 6.38 4.31 -0.43
N TYR A 229 6.30 3.40 -1.40
CA TYR A 229 5.52 3.57 -2.63
C TYR A 229 4.40 2.53 -2.66
N PHE A 230 3.25 2.92 -3.17
CA PHE A 230 2.14 2.01 -3.42
C PHE A 230 1.90 1.89 -4.92
N VAL A 231 1.85 0.67 -5.43
CA VAL A 231 1.56 0.39 -6.83
C VAL A 231 0.25 -0.35 -6.91
N HIS A 232 -0.74 0.26 -7.54
CA HIS A 232 -2.08 -0.28 -7.66
C HIS A 232 -2.06 -1.64 -8.40
N ALA A 233 -2.58 -2.67 -7.74
CA ALA A 233 -2.30 -4.06 -8.14
C ALA A 233 -3.09 -4.54 -9.37
N PHE A 234 -4.04 -3.76 -9.90
CA PHE A 234 -4.75 -4.11 -11.14
C PHE A 234 -4.18 -3.44 -12.41
N ASN A 235 -3.51 -2.30 -12.29
CA ASN A 235 -3.13 -1.47 -13.44
C ASN A 235 -1.69 -0.93 -13.38
N GLY A 236 -0.96 -1.16 -12.29
CA GLY A 236 0.44 -0.73 -12.16
C GLY A 236 0.63 0.78 -11.94
N ALA A 237 -0.46 1.53 -11.68
CA ALA A 237 -0.37 2.95 -11.36
C ALA A 237 0.37 3.14 -10.03
N VAL A 238 1.33 4.06 -10.01
CA VAL A 238 2.17 4.32 -8.82
C VAL A 238 1.66 5.55 -8.10
N GLU A 239 1.45 5.41 -6.80
CA GLU A 239 1.22 6.51 -5.87
C GLU A 239 2.53 6.88 -5.20
N GLU A 240 2.92 8.14 -5.36
CA GLU A 240 4.13 8.68 -4.74
C GLU A 240 4.00 8.77 -3.21
N PRO A 241 5.12 8.74 -2.48
CA PRO A 241 5.11 8.82 -1.03
C PRO A 241 4.42 10.13 -0.61
N GLN A 242 3.33 10.01 0.15
CA GLN A 242 2.71 11.16 0.79
C GLN A 242 3.69 11.67 1.85
N ARG A 243 4.53 12.66 1.50
CA ARG A 243 5.30 13.43 2.49
C ARG A 243 4.30 14.20 3.33
N ASN A 244 3.76 13.56 4.36
CA ASN A 244 3.11 14.25 5.45
C ASN A 244 4.15 15.19 6.05
N LYS A 245 4.06 16.48 5.71
CA LYS A 245 4.74 17.54 6.45
C LYS A 245 4.20 17.47 7.88
N LYS A 246 4.94 16.77 8.75
CA LYS A 246 4.78 16.86 10.19
C LYS A 246 4.98 18.31 10.63
#